data_AF-A0AAJ6YD66-F1
#
_entry.id   AF-A0AAJ6YD66-F1
#
_cell.length_a   1.000
_cell.length_b   1.000
_cell.length_c   1.000
_cell.angle_alpha   90.00
_cell.angle_beta   90.00
_cell.angle_gamma   90.00
#
_symmetry.space_group_name_H-M   'P 1'
#
loop_
_entity.id
_entity.type
_entity.pdbx_description
1 polymer ?
#
loop_
_entity_poly.entity_id
_entity_poly.type
_entity_poly.pdbx_seq_one_letter_code
_entity_poly.pdbx_strand_id
1 'polypeptide(L)'
;MSLREVEVKYPGIDWLDYSNTLLAPHSRVELDELVNVVVPSFLEEFIQLIKKTPKRVLANYVFWRVASSSASFLGKRVQDIALELEAALTGMSKREPRWKECISEASESLFIAAGALYVRRDFNESFKASTIDIIRNIRKSFKSIVMQASWIDKKTKTSALEKLDWIVQHIAYPSEFLDNDKLDEFYKLLKIYPESYFKSQLSLNLFNAAYVFEKFNDPVNKTNWISHGRSAIVNAFYDPTENSIQFPVGILQGHLFAQDRPKYLNYGAIGYIMGHEITHGFDDEGRQFDKNGNLFEWWEPETKEKYLQRAQCIVDQYSNYTVKEINLKLLL
;
A
#
# COMPACT_ATOMS: atom_id res chain seq x y z
N MET A 1 -17.52 0.91 -14.91
CA MET A 1 -18.25 0.60 -16.17
C MET A 1 -18.30 -0.91 -16.29
N SER A 2 -19.35 -1.48 -16.88
CA SER A 2 -19.44 -2.95 -17.07
C SER A 2 -18.37 -3.45 -18.04
N LEU A 3 -17.97 -4.72 -17.95
CA LEU A 3 -17.06 -5.34 -18.93
C LEU A 3 -17.58 -5.18 -20.37
N ARG A 4 -18.89 -5.24 -20.57
CA ARG A 4 -19.53 -4.95 -21.86
C ARG A 4 -19.20 -3.55 -22.37
N GLU A 5 -19.28 -2.54 -21.50
CA GLU A 5 -18.92 -1.16 -21.86
C GLU A 5 -17.42 -1.02 -22.16
N VAL A 6 -16.57 -1.76 -21.43
CA VAL A 6 -15.12 -1.82 -21.69
C VAL A 6 -14.85 -2.40 -23.08
N GLU A 7 -15.49 -3.51 -23.46
CA GLU A 7 -15.32 -4.12 -24.79
C GLU A 7 -15.73 -3.20 -25.94
N VAL A 8 -16.84 -2.48 -25.77
CA VAL A 8 -17.32 -1.52 -26.76
C VAL A 8 -16.37 -0.32 -26.86
N LYS A 9 -15.91 0.23 -25.73
CA LYS A 9 -15.10 1.45 -25.70
C LYS A 9 -13.63 1.21 -26.05
N TYR A 10 -13.09 0.05 -25.69
CA TYR A 10 -11.68 -0.30 -25.86
C TYR A 10 -11.53 -1.61 -26.66
N PRO A 11 -11.95 -1.63 -27.94
CA PRO A 11 -12.01 -2.86 -28.72
C PRO A 11 -10.62 -3.33 -29.13
N GLY A 12 -10.40 -4.64 -29.23
CA GLY A 12 -9.15 -5.25 -29.71
C GLY A 12 -8.48 -6.19 -28.72
N ILE A 13 -9.01 -6.25 -27.50
CA ILE A 13 -8.74 -7.30 -26.51
C ILE A 13 -10.10 -7.95 -26.21
N ASP A 14 -10.11 -9.28 -26.16
CA ASP A 14 -11.25 -10.02 -25.62
C ASP A 14 -11.17 -9.92 -24.09
N TRP A 15 -11.84 -8.90 -23.53
CA TRP A 15 -11.68 -8.56 -22.12
C TRP A 15 -12.35 -9.58 -21.21
N LEU A 16 -13.43 -10.21 -21.66
CA LEU A 16 -14.06 -11.32 -20.93
C LEU A 16 -13.13 -12.54 -20.86
N ASP A 17 -12.59 -12.98 -21.99
CA ASP A 17 -11.67 -14.12 -22.04
C ASP A 17 -10.38 -13.83 -21.27
N TYR A 18 -9.82 -12.64 -21.44
CA TYR A 18 -8.63 -12.20 -20.70
C TYR A 18 -8.86 -12.24 -19.18
N SER A 19 -9.96 -11.67 -18.70
CA SER A 19 -10.26 -11.63 -17.26
C SER A 19 -10.52 -13.03 -16.71
N ASN A 20 -11.28 -13.85 -17.41
CA ASN A 20 -11.58 -15.22 -16.98
C ASN A 20 -10.37 -16.15 -17.05
N THR A 21 -9.43 -15.91 -17.98
CA THR A 21 -8.16 -16.64 -18.03
C THR A 21 -7.30 -16.32 -16.81
N LEU A 22 -7.29 -15.07 -16.35
CA LEU A 22 -6.54 -14.68 -15.15
C LEU A 22 -7.17 -15.18 -13.85
N LEU A 23 -8.49 -15.12 -13.74
CA LEU A 23 -9.22 -15.49 -12.53
C LEU A 23 -9.35 -17.00 -12.35
N ALA A 24 -9.19 -17.79 -13.41
CA ALA A 24 -9.28 -19.24 -13.34
C ALA A 24 -8.16 -19.86 -12.47
N PRO A 25 -8.45 -20.94 -11.71
CA PRO A 25 -9.75 -21.58 -11.51
C PRO A 25 -10.59 -20.96 -10.37
N HIS A 26 -10.12 -19.87 -9.77
CA HIS A 26 -10.60 -19.36 -8.48
C HIS A 26 -11.92 -18.55 -8.60
N SER A 27 -12.11 -17.85 -9.70
CA SER A 27 -13.29 -17.01 -9.94
C SER A 27 -13.60 -16.89 -11.43
N ARG A 28 -14.79 -16.36 -11.73
CA ARG A 28 -15.26 -16.07 -13.08
C ARG A 28 -16.13 -14.83 -13.06
N VAL A 29 -16.05 -14.06 -14.13
CA VAL A 29 -16.83 -12.84 -14.36
C VAL A 29 -17.64 -12.97 -15.65
N GLU A 30 -18.74 -12.24 -15.70
CA GLU A 30 -19.62 -12.14 -16.86
C GLU A 30 -19.59 -10.71 -17.41
N LEU A 31 -20.21 -10.46 -18.57
CA LEU A 31 -20.12 -9.16 -19.27
C LEU A 31 -20.74 -7.99 -18.49
N ASP A 32 -21.59 -8.25 -17.51
CA ASP A 32 -22.18 -7.26 -16.62
C ASP A 32 -21.29 -6.89 -15.41
N GLU A 33 -20.17 -7.58 -15.21
CA GLU A 33 -19.20 -7.31 -14.14
C GLU A 33 -18.72 -5.85 -14.18
N LEU A 34 -18.70 -5.20 -13.02
CA LEU A 34 -18.26 -3.81 -12.93
C LEU A 34 -16.74 -3.72 -12.81
N VAL A 35 -16.12 -3.01 -13.75
CA VAL A 35 -14.69 -2.75 -13.76
C VAL A 35 -14.39 -1.29 -13.48
N ASN A 36 -13.45 -1.06 -12.57
CA ASN A 36 -12.86 0.25 -12.33
C ASN A 36 -11.71 0.50 -13.32
N VAL A 37 -11.97 1.29 -14.35
CA VAL A 37 -10.95 1.76 -15.29
C VAL A 37 -10.30 3.02 -14.71
N VAL A 38 -9.18 2.84 -14.02
CA VAL A 38 -8.50 3.92 -13.25
C VAL A 38 -8.05 5.08 -14.15
N VAL A 39 -7.50 4.78 -15.33
CA VAL A 39 -7.00 5.79 -16.27
C VAL A 39 -7.60 5.55 -17.67
N PRO A 40 -8.81 6.06 -17.95
CA PRO A 40 -9.50 5.83 -19.23
C PRO A 40 -8.69 6.24 -20.47
N SER A 41 -8.01 7.38 -20.41
CA SER A 41 -7.19 7.89 -21.52
C SER A 41 -6.01 6.97 -21.85
N PHE A 42 -5.39 6.36 -20.84
CA PHE A 42 -4.33 5.38 -21.03
C PHE A 42 -4.84 4.18 -21.83
N LEU A 43 -5.99 3.61 -21.47
CA LEU A 43 -6.54 2.45 -22.22
C LEU A 43 -6.86 2.81 -23.67
N GLU A 44 -7.39 4.00 -23.91
CA GLU A 44 -7.67 4.49 -25.25
C GLU A 44 -6.40 4.54 -26.12
N GLU A 45 -5.36 5.20 -25.62
CA GLU A 45 -4.08 5.30 -26.33
C GLU A 45 -3.36 3.95 -26.44
N PHE A 46 -3.45 3.12 -25.40
CA PHE A 46 -2.86 1.79 -25.37
C PHE A 46 -3.46 0.88 -26.44
N ILE A 47 -4.80 0.86 -26.59
CA ILE A 47 -5.47 0.08 -27.63
C ILE A 47 -5.02 0.51 -29.03
N GLN A 48 -4.86 1.82 -29.27
CA GLN A 48 -4.34 2.31 -30.54
C GLN A 48 -2.88 1.90 -30.75
N LEU A 49 -2.07 1.97 -29.70
CA LEU A 49 -0.67 1.59 -29.74
C LEU A 49 -0.48 0.11 -30.07
N ILE A 50 -1.20 -0.80 -29.41
CA ILE A 50 -1.05 -2.23 -29.68
C ILE A 50 -1.52 -2.60 -31.10
N LYS A 51 -2.57 -1.95 -31.62
CA LYS A 51 -3.08 -2.20 -32.98
C LYS A 51 -2.08 -1.81 -34.06
N LYS A 52 -1.36 -0.70 -33.88
CA LYS A 52 -0.34 -0.23 -34.85
C LYS A 52 1.03 -0.90 -34.70
N THR A 53 1.25 -1.64 -33.61
CA THR A 53 2.56 -2.21 -33.30
C THR A 53 2.67 -3.64 -33.86
N PRO A 54 3.76 -3.99 -34.57
CA PRO A 54 3.95 -5.35 -35.06
C PRO A 54 3.93 -6.38 -33.92
N LYS A 55 3.26 -7.52 -34.13
CA LYS A 55 3.13 -8.58 -33.11
C LYS A 55 4.47 -9.03 -32.53
N ARG A 56 5.54 -9.08 -33.34
CA ARG A 56 6.89 -9.42 -32.87
C ARG A 56 7.43 -8.41 -31.86
N VAL A 57 7.17 -7.11 -32.05
CA VAL A 57 7.59 -6.06 -31.13
C VAL A 57 6.83 -6.19 -29.81
N LEU A 58 5.51 -6.42 -29.87
CA LEU A 58 4.70 -6.68 -28.68
C LEU A 58 5.19 -7.91 -27.90
N ALA A 59 5.45 -9.02 -28.59
CA ALA A 59 6.00 -10.22 -27.97
C ALA A 59 7.36 -9.94 -27.31
N ASN A 60 8.28 -9.29 -28.02
CA ASN A 60 9.59 -8.91 -27.47
C ASN A 60 9.45 -8.04 -26.22
N TYR A 61 8.53 -7.08 -26.21
CA TYR A 61 8.27 -6.24 -25.05
C TYR A 61 7.78 -7.07 -23.85
N VAL A 62 6.79 -7.96 -24.04
CA VAL A 62 6.29 -8.83 -22.97
C VAL A 62 7.40 -9.74 -22.42
N PHE A 63 8.16 -10.39 -23.30
CA PHE A 63 9.30 -11.23 -22.88
C PHE A 63 10.38 -10.43 -22.16
N TRP A 64 10.65 -9.20 -22.61
CA TRP A 64 11.58 -8.30 -21.92
C TRP A 64 11.09 -7.94 -20.52
N ARG A 65 9.80 -7.63 -20.34
CA ARG A 65 9.23 -7.33 -19.02
C ARG A 65 9.40 -8.52 -18.05
N VAL A 66 9.14 -9.74 -18.52
CA VAL A 66 9.33 -10.97 -17.73
C VAL A 66 10.80 -11.24 -17.42
N ALA A 67 11.69 -11.07 -18.40
CA ALA A 67 13.12 -11.26 -18.20
C ALA A 67 13.69 -10.23 -17.21
N SER A 68 13.30 -8.97 -17.34
CA SER A 68 13.72 -7.88 -16.47
C SER A 68 13.22 -8.06 -15.04
N SER A 69 11.96 -8.46 -14.83
CA SER A 69 11.43 -8.72 -13.48
C SER A 69 12.03 -9.97 -12.83
N SER A 70 12.56 -10.89 -13.64
CA SER A 70 13.21 -12.11 -13.16
C SER A 70 14.69 -11.92 -12.85
N ALA A 71 15.31 -10.81 -13.27
CA ALA A 71 16.76 -10.63 -13.28
C ALA A 71 17.42 -10.83 -11.90
N SER A 72 16.77 -10.36 -10.83
CA SER A 72 17.23 -10.49 -9.45
C SER A 72 17.33 -11.96 -8.98
N PHE A 73 16.56 -12.85 -9.59
CA PHE A 73 16.47 -14.27 -9.21
C PHE A 73 17.35 -15.19 -10.09
N LEU A 74 18.07 -14.63 -11.05
CA LEU A 74 18.91 -15.36 -11.99
C LEU A 74 20.38 -15.35 -11.57
N GLY A 75 21.24 -16.01 -12.35
CA GLY A 75 22.67 -16.11 -12.07
C GLY A 75 23.40 -14.77 -12.19
N LYS A 76 24.62 -14.73 -11.62
CA LYS A 76 25.47 -13.54 -11.51
C LYS A 76 25.55 -12.70 -12.80
N ARG A 77 25.72 -13.34 -13.96
CA ARG A 77 25.82 -12.64 -15.26
C ARG A 77 24.63 -11.71 -15.54
N VAL A 78 23.41 -12.17 -15.26
CA VAL A 78 22.21 -11.35 -15.50
C VAL A 78 22.09 -10.26 -14.44
N GLN A 79 22.44 -10.59 -13.20
CA GLN A 79 22.44 -9.61 -12.11
C GLN A 79 23.48 -8.50 -12.33
N ASP A 80 24.65 -8.80 -12.90
CA ASP A 80 25.66 -7.80 -13.24
C ASP A 80 25.13 -6.81 -14.31
N ILE A 81 24.43 -7.31 -15.34
CA ILE A 81 23.78 -6.49 -16.36
C ILE A 81 22.67 -5.62 -15.74
N ALA A 82 21.87 -6.18 -14.84
CA ALA A 82 20.83 -5.43 -14.14
C ALA A 82 21.44 -4.31 -13.27
N LEU A 83 22.58 -4.58 -12.63
CA LEU A 83 23.31 -3.58 -11.86
C LEU A 83 23.85 -2.44 -12.74
N GLU A 84 24.31 -2.72 -13.96
CA GLU A 84 24.74 -1.65 -14.88
C GLU A 84 23.59 -0.68 -15.19
N LEU A 85 22.39 -1.22 -15.43
CA LEU A 85 21.20 -0.40 -15.64
C LEU A 85 20.81 0.37 -14.36
N GLU A 86 20.80 -0.30 -13.21
CA GLU A 86 20.46 0.32 -11.93
C GLU A 86 21.44 1.42 -11.53
N ALA A 87 22.74 1.23 -11.80
CA ALA A 87 23.79 2.22 -11.60
C ALA A 87 23.56 3.45 -12.49
N ALA A 88 23.15 3.26 -13.74
CA ALA A 88 22.83 4.35 -14.64
C ALA A 88 21.58 5.14 -14.21
N LEU A 89 20.61 4.49 -13.55
CA LEU A 89 19.36 5.11 -13.11
C LEU A 89 19.45 5.78 -11.73
N THR A 90 20.17 5.17 -10.80
CA THR A 90 20.17 5.55 -9.37
C THR A 90 21.52 6.05 -8.87
N GLY A 91 22.59 5.89 -9.66
CA GLY A 91 23.97 6.14 -9.23
C GLY A 91 24.52 5.07 -8.29
N MET A 92 23.78 4.00 -8.01
CA MET A 92 24.22 2.92 -7.11
C MET A 92 25.39 2.15 -7.74
N SER A 93 26.55 2.19 -7.10
CA SER A 93 27.78 1.58 -7.62
C SER A 93 28.02 0.14 -7.17
N LYS A 94 27.26 -0.34 -6.18
CA LYS A 94 27.44 -1.67 -5.60
C LYS A 94 26.13 -2.20 -5.02
N ARG A 95 25.91 -3.50 -5.19
CA ARG A 95 24.83 -4.23 -4.54
C ARG A 95 25.05 -4.39 -3.05
N GLU A 96 23.94 -4.49 -2.33
CA GLU A 96 23.94 -4.86 -0.92
C GLU A 96 24.56 -6.25 -0.72
N PRO A 97 25.12 -6.55 0.48
CA PRO A 97 25.57 -7.89 0.78
C PRO A 97 24.46 -8.92 0.58
N ARG A 98 24.78 -10.07 -0.03
CA ARG A 98 23.80 -11.10 -0.40
C ARG A 98 22.86 -11.49 0.72
N TRP A 99 23.34 -11.59 1.96
CA TRP A 99 22.50 -11.95 3.10
C TRP A 99 21.38 -10.93 3.33
N LYS A 100 21.64 -9.64 3.10
CA LYS A 100 20.67 -8.55 3.28
C LYS A 100 19.64 -8.56 2.16
N GLU A 101 20.07 -8.81 0.93
CA GLU A 101 19.15 -9.04 -0.20
C GLU A 101 18.24 -10.25 0.08
N CYS A 102 18.80 -11.38 0.51
CA CYS A 102 18.02 -12.57 0.84
C CYS A 102 17.02 -12.33 1.98
N ILE A 103 17.42 -11.60 3.03
CA ILE A 103 16.50 -11.24 4.12
C ILE A 103 15.41 -10.29 3.61
N SER A 104 15.74 -9.31 2.78
CA SER A 104 14.76 -8.39 2.19
C SER A 104 13.74 -9.16 1.37
N GLU A 105 14.19 -10.00 0.43
CA GLU A 105 13.33 -10.82 -0.43
C GLU A 105 12.43 -11.78 0.37
N ALA A 106 12.99 -12.43 1.39
CA ALA A 106 12.21 -13.31 2.26
C ALA A 106 11.19 -12.52 3.09
N SER A 107 11.56 -11.37 3.63
CA SER A 107 10.65 -10.51 4.42
C SER A 107 9.54 -9.90 3.56
N GLU A 108 9.81 -9.62 2.30
CA GLU A 108 8.83 -9.10 1.34
C GLU A 108 7.87 -10.19 0.87
N SER A 109 8.41 -11.36 0.48
CA SER A 109 7.63 -12.45 -0.13
C SER A 109 6.88 -13.31 0.88
N LEU A 110 7.41 -13.41 2.11
CA LEU A 110 6.86 -14.17 3.22
C LEU A 110 6.58 -13.25 4.42
N PHE A 111 6.03 -12.06 4.15
CA PHE A 111 5.87 -11.00 5.15
C PHE A 111 5.08 -11.41 6.41
N ILE A 112 4.13 -12.35 6.30
CA ILE A 112 3.41 -12.91 7.44
C ILE A 112 4.30 -13.80 8.30
N ALA A 113 5.01 -14.77 7.71
CA ALA A 113 5.95 -15.61 8.44
C ALA A 113 7.08 -14.79 9.07
N ALA A 114 7.68 -13.88 8.31
CA ALA A 114 8.72 -12.98 8.80
C ALA A 114 8.20 -12.07 9.93
N GLY A 115 7.00 -11.53 9.78
CA GLY A 115 6.31 -10.74 10.80
C GLY A 115 6.07 -11.54 12.09
N ALA A 116 5.57 -12.76 11.98
CA ALA A 116 5.33 -13.64 13.13
C ALA A 116 6.63 -13.97 13.88
N LEU A 117 7.71 -14.30 13.17
CA LEU A 117 9.02 -14.53 13.76
C LEU A 117 9.56 -13.29 14.48
N TYR A 118 9.42 -12.12 13.86
CA TYR A 118 9.87 -10.85 14.43
C TYR A 118 9.11 -10.50 15.72
N VAL A 119 7.78 -10.59 15.70
CA VAL A 119 6.91 -10.32 16.85
C VAL A 119 7.23 -11.23 18.03
N ARG A 120 7.33 -12.54 17.78
CA ARG A 120 7.57 -13.54 18.83
C ARG A 120 8.93 -13.36 19.52
N ARG A 121 9.90 -12.76 18.84
CA ARG A 121 11.23 -12.49 19.38
C ARG A 121 11.28 -11.19 20.17
N ASP A 122 10.74 -10.11 19.61
CA ASP A 122 11.12 -8.75 20.03
C ASP A 122 10.00 -7.95 20.70
N PHE A 123 8.74 -8.40 20.65
CA PHE A 123 7.63 -7.57 21.11
C PHE A 123 6.89 -8.09 22.33
N ASN A 124 6.57 -7.16 23.24
CA ASN A 124 5.82 -7.39 24.47
C ASN A 124 4.50 -6.61 24.42
N GLU A 125 3.39 -7.23 24.82
CA GLU A 125 2.04 -6.63 24.87
C GLU A 125 1.97 -5.27 25.58
N SER A 126 2.84 -5.02 26.57
CA SER A 126 2.91 -3.71 27.25
C SER A 126 3.27 -2.53 26.31
N PHE A 127 3.99 -2.78 25.22
CA PHE A 127 4.30 -1.78 24.19
C PHE A 127 3.04 -1.38 23.42
N LYS A 128 2.17 -2.35 23.11
CA LYS A 128 0.90 -2.12 22.40
C LYS A 128 -0.01 -1.22 23.21
N ALA A 129 -0.16 -1.48 24.51
CA ALA A 129 -1.00 -0.66 25.39
C ALA A 129 -0.52 0.81 25.45
N SER A 130 0.78 1.03 25.62
CA SER A 130 1.37 2.37 25.66
C SER A 130 1.19 3.14 24.34
N THR A 131 1.27 2.43 23.21
CA THR A 131 1.07 2.98 21.87
C THR A 131 -0.38 3.42 21.66
N ILE A 132 -1.34 2.60 22.08
CA ILE A 132 -2.78 2.90 22.00
C ILE A 132 -3.12 4.18 22.79
N ASP A 133 -2.49 4.40 23.94
CA ASP A 133 -2.70 5.62 24.74
C ASP A 133 -2.25 6.88 24.01
N ILE A 134 -1.13 6.85 23.29
CA ILE A 134 -0.64 7.98 22.48
C ILE A 134 -1.64 8.27 21.36
N ILE A 135 -2.05 7.25 20.60
CA ILE A 135 -3.04 7.42 19.50
C ILE A 135 -4.34 8.04 20.03
N ARG A 136 -4.83 7.58 21.18
CA ARG A 136 -6.02 8.14 21.82
C ARG A 136 -5.88 9.63 22.09
N ASN A 137 -4.72 10.05 22.59
CA ASN A 137 -4.44 11.46 22.87
C ASN A 137 -4.30 12.28 21.58
N ILE A 138 -3.65 11.75 20.54
CA ILE A 138 -3.57 12.40 19.22
C ILE A 138 -4.96 12.56 18.61
N ARG A 139 -5.81 11.52 18.63
CA ARG A 139 -7.22 11.61 18.15
C ARG A 139 -7.99 12.69 18.93
N LYS A 140 -7.83 12.75 20.25
CA LYS A 140 -8.46 13.80 21.08
C LYS A 140 -7.99 15.20 20.68
N SER A 141 -6.70 15.39 20.44
CA SER A 141 -6.16 16.67 19.96
C SER A 141 -6.69 17.03 18.58
N PHE A 142 -6.74 16.07 17.65
CA PHE A 142 -7.29 16.29 16.32
C PHE A 142 -8.78 16.69 16.37
N LYS A 143 -9.59 16.03 17.21
CA LYS A 143 -10.99 16.45 17.46
C LYS A 143 -11.07 17.92 17.88
N SER A 144 -10.20 18.34 18.80
CA SER A 144 -10.15 19.73 19.26
C SER A 144 -9.83 20.69 18.12
N ILE A 145 -8.87 20.35 17.26
CA ILE A 145 -8.50 21.14 16.07
C ILE A 145 -9.69 21.27 15.12
N VAL A 146 -10.38 20.18 14.80
CA VAL A 146 -11.57 20.19 13.93
C VAL A 146 -12.68 21.06 14.52
N MET A 147 -12.95 20.95 15.82
CA MET A 147 -13.97 21.78 16.48
C MET A 147 -13.64 23.28 16.44
N GLN A 148 -12.36 23.64 16.59
CA GLN A 148 -11.88 25.03 16.59
C GLN A 148 -11.70 25.63 15.20
N ALA A 149 -11.60 24.81 14.14
CA ALA A 149 -11.40 25.28 12.77
C ALA A 149 -12.56 26.18 12.31
N SER A 150 -12.33 27.49 12.20
CA SER A 150 -13.35 28.46 11.80
C SER A 150 -13.75 28.38 10.32
N TRP A 151 -12.98 27.66 9.52
CA TRP A 151 -13.18 27.53 8.07
C TRP A 151 -14.04 26.33 7.67
N ILE A 152 -14.34 25.44 8.61
CA ILE A 152 -15.18 24.25 8.40
C ILE A 152 -16.59 24.56 8.92
N ASP A 153 -17.60 24.35 8.10
CA ASP A 153 -19.00 24.48 8.52
C ASP A 153 -19.42 23.41 9.54
N LYS A 154 -20.55 23.62 10.22
CA LYS A 154 -21.02 22.74 11.30
C LYS A 154 -21.32 21.30 10.81
N LYS A 155 -21.86 21.12 9.62
CA LYS A 155 -22.22 19.81 9.08
C LYS A 155 -20.95 19.03 8.73
N THR A 156 -20.02 19.64 7.99
CA THR A 156 -18.74 19.00 7.66
C THR A 156 -17.92 18.69 8.92
N LYS A 157 -17.96 19.54 9.96
CA LYS A 157 -17.34 19.21 11.26
C LYS A 157 -17.92 17.93 11.88
N THR A 158 -19.24 17.79 11.93
CA THR A 158 -19.89 16.58 12.46
C THR A 158 -19.45 15.35 11.68
N SER A 159 -19.49 15.40 10.35
CA SER A 159 -19.05 14.28 9.50
C SER A 159 -17.56 13.97 9.66
N ALA A 160 -16.70 14.97 9.81
CA ALA A 160 -15.28 14.77 10.05
C ALA A 160 -15.00 14.10 11.41
N LEU A 161 -15.74 14.50 12.45
CA LEU A 161 -15.64 13.85 13.77
C LEU A 161 -16.16 12.41 13.74
N GLU A 162 -17.25 12.14 13.01
CA GLU A 162 -17.73 10.77 12.79
C GLU A 162 -16.69 9.94 12.04
N LYS A 163 -16.12 10.44 10.93
CA LYS A 163 -15.07 9.76 10.19
C LYS A 163 -13.88 9.43 11.08
N LEU A 164 -13.43 10.42 11.86
CA LEU A 164 -12.33 10.27 12.82
C LEU A 164 -12.64 9.23 13.90
N ASP A 165 -13.88 9.10 14.36
CA ASP A 165 -14.27 8.10 15.35
C ASP A 165 -14.33 6.69 14.78
N TRP A 166 -14.65 6.57 13.49
CA TRP A 166 -14.72 5.30 12.78
C TRP A 166 -13.38 4.80 12.24
N ILE A 167 -12.28 5.54 12.42
CA ILE A 167 -10.95 5.06 12.00
C ILE A 167 -10.60 3.76 12.74
N VAL A 168 -10.45 2.67 11.98
CA VAL A 168 -9.99 1.36 12.45
C VAL A 168 -8.48 1.41 12.74
N GLN A 169 -8.02 0.73 13.79
CA GLN A 169 -6.62 0.79 14.22
C GLN A 169 -5.97 -0.60 14.17
N HIS A 170 -4.93 -0.76 13.37
CA HIS A 170 -4.11 -1.97 13.30
C HIS A 170 -2.76 -1.71 13.96
N ILE A 171 -2.63 -2.09 15.24
CA ILE A 171 -1.45 -1.76 16.05
C ILE A 171 -0.57 -2.99 16.28
N ALA A 172 0.72 -2.83 15.98
CA ALA A 172 1.80 -3.78 16.09
C ALA A 172 1.68 -5.00 15.15
N TYR A 173 0.76 -5.93 15.45
CA TYR A 173 0.58 -7.17 14.70
C TYR A 173 -0.81 -7.79 14.92
N PRO A 174 -1.30 -8.61 13.96
CA PRO A 174 -2.48 -9.45 14.15
C PRO A 174 -2.24 -10.58 15.15
N SER A 175 -3.21 -10.88 16.01
CA SER A 175 -3.11 -11.93 17.04
C SER A 175 -2.76 -13.32 16.49
N GLU A 176 -3.16 -13.60 15.25
CA GLU A 176 -2.94 -14.84 14.50
C GLU A 176 -1.45 -15.15 14.33
N PHE A 177 -0.57 -14.15 14.48
CA PHE A 177 0.89 -14.37 14.44
C PHE A 177 1.40 -15.22 15.59
N LEU A 178 0.62 -15.38 16.66
CA LEU A 178 0.95 -16.23 17.81
C LEU A 178 0.37 -17.64 17.68
N ASP A 179 -0.43 -17.90 16.65
CA ASP A 179 -1.09 -19.18 16.39
C ASP A 179 -0.38 -19.91 15.22
N ASN A 180 0.26 -21.04 15.53
CA ASN A 180 0.95 -21.82 14.50
C ASN A 180 -0.02 -22.48 13.51
N ASP A 181 -1.18 -22.92 13.97
CA ASP A 181 -2.15 -23.63 13.12
C ASP A 181 -2.68 -22.68 12.04
N LYS A 182 -2.87 -21.41 12.37
CA LYS A 182 -3.28 -20.37 11.40
C LYS A 182 -2.21 -20.06 10.37
N LEU A 183 -0.95 -19.98 10.78
CA LEU A 183 0.17 -19.76 9.86
C LEU A 183 0.36 -20.96 8.92
N ASP A 184 0.31 -22.17 9.46
CA ASP A 184 0.45 -23.40 8.68
C ASP A 184 -0.73 -23.59 7.71
N GLU A 185 -1.96 -23.25 8.14
CA GLU A 185 -3.15 -23.23 7.29
C GLU A 185 -2.99 -22.28 6.10
N PHE A 186 -2.52 -21.06 6.35
CA PHE A 186 -2.30 -20.06 5.28
C PHE A 186 -1.27 -20.55 4.25
N TYR A 187 -0.13 -21.10 4.71
CA TYR A 187 0.94 -21.53 3.82
C TYR A 187 0.81 -22.97 3.29
N LYS A 188 -0.29 -23.67 3.60
CA LYS A 188 -0.47 -25.10 3.29
C LYS A 188 -0.23 -25.48 1.83
N LEU A 189 -0.57 -24.60 0.88
CA LEU A 189 -0.43 -24.86 -0.55
C LEU A 189 0.87 -24.29 -1.15
N LEU A 190 1.65 -23.52 -0.38
CA LEU A 190 2.91 -22.95 -0.82
C LEU A 190 3.99 -24.03 -0.89
N LYS A 191 4.74 -24.05 -2.01
CA LYS A 191 5.88 -24.95 -2.20
C LYS A 191 7.15 -24.13 -2.36
N ILE A 192 8.14 -24.41 -1.52
CA ILE A 192 9.48 -23.83 -1.62
C ILE A 192 10.45 -24.92 -2.11
N TYR A 193 11.35 -24.55 -3.01
CA TYR A 193 12.31 -25.45 -3.65
C TYR A 193 13.73 -25.05 -3.22
N PRO A 194 14.33 -25.70 -2.20
CA PRO A 194 15.63 -25.32 -1.66
C PRO A 194 16.75 -25.28 -2.71
N GLU A 195 16.68 -26.19 -3.69
CA GLU A 195 17.65 -26.31 -4.78
C GLU A 195 17.43 -25.32 -5.94
N SER A 196 16.35 -24.53 -5.90
CA SER A 196 16.03 -23.58 -6.97
C SER A 196 15.32 -22.34 -6.44
N TYR A 197 16.11 -21.29 -6.22
CA TYR A 197 15.61 -19.98 -5.82
C TYR A 197 14.58 -19.42 -6.82
N PHE A 198 14.87 -19.49 -8.12
CA PHE A 198 13.95 -19.04 -9.17
C PHE A 198 12.59 -19.75 -9.11
N LYS A 199 12.57 -21.09 -8.98
CA LYS A 199 11.31 -21.84 -8.85
C LYS A 199 10.54 -21.47 -7.58
N SER A 200 11.25 -21.21 -6.47
CA SER A 200 10.64 -20.75 -5.23
C SER A 200 9.95 -19.40 -5.40
N GLN A 201 10.60 -18.44 -6.07
CA GLN A 201 10.01 -17.13 -6.35
C GLN A 201 8.80 -17.21 -7.29
N LEU A 202 8.85 -18.06 -8.32
CA LEU A 202 7.68 -18.32 -9.14
C LEU A 202 6.53 -18.92 -8.33
N SER A 203 6.82 -19.86 -7.43
CA SER A 203 5.79 -20.46 -6.57
C SER A 203 5.18 -19.46 -5.59
N LEU A 204 5.97 -18.53 -5.06
CA LEU A 204 5.50 -17.45 -4.19
C LEU A 204 4.58 -16.48 -4.95
N ASN A 205 4.97 -16.07 -6.16
CA ASN A 205 4.16 -15.20 -7.00
C ASN A 205 2.80 -15.83 -7.34
N LEU A 206 2.80 -17.13 -7.69
CA LEU A 206 1.56 -17.87 -7.97
C LEU A 206 0.69 -18.03 -6.72
N PHE A 207 1.28 -18.32 -5.57
CA PHE A 207 0.57 -18.42 -4.30
C PHE A 207 -0.11 -17.09 -3.92
N ASN A 208 0.61 -15.97 -4.02
CA ASN A 208 0.06 -14.65 -3.72
C ASN A 208 -1.05 -14.25 -4.71
N ALA A 209 -0.87 -14.52 -6.01
CA ALA A 209 -1.89 -14.26 -7.02
C ALA A 209 -3.16 -15.09 -6.76
N ALA A 210 -3.01 -16.39 -6.48
CA ALA A 210 -4.11 -17.28 -6.14
C ALA A 210 -4.89 -16.76 -4.93
N TYR A 211 -4.20 -16.34 -3.85
CA TYR A 211 -4.87 -15.76 -2.68
C TYR A 211 -5.73 -14.54 -3.04
N VAL A 212 -5.20 -13.60 -3.84
CA VAL A 212 -5.97 -12.42 -4.27
C VAL A 212 -7.18 -12.81 -5.13
N PHE A 213 -7.02 -13.75 -6.05
CA PHE A 213 -8.12 -14.21 -6.92
C PHE A 213 -9.18 -15.00 -6.18
N GLU A 214 -8.82 -15.77 -5.14
CA GLU A 214 -9.79 -16.44 -4.26
C GLU A 214 -10.64 -15.45 -3.47
N LYS A 215 -10.09 -14.27 -3.16
CA LYS A 215 -10.80 -13.20 -2.45
C LYS A 215 -11.64 -12.30 -3.34
N PHE A 216 -11.67 -12.53 -4.64
CA PHE A 216 -12.34 -11.66 -5.61
C PHE A 216 -13.84 -11.45 -5.27
N ASN A 217 -14.55 -12.52 -4.91
CA ASN A 217 -15.99 -12.46 -4.59
C ASN A 217 -16.28 -12.28 -3.08
N ASP A 218 -15.25 -12.26 -2.24
CA ASP A 218 -15.43 -12.12 -0.79
C ASP A 218 -15.70 -10.64 -0.46
N PRO A 219 -16.59 -10.35 0.51
CA PRO A 219 -16.73 -8.99 1.01
C PRO A 219 -15.43 -8.53 1.66
N VAL A 220 -15.13 -7.23 1.54
CA VAL A 220 -13.94 -6.62 2.15
C VAL A 220 -13.99 -6.80 3.67
N ASN A 221 -13.00 -7.51 4.21
CA ASN A 221 -12.80 -7.67 5.64
C ASN A 221 -11.69 -6.71 6.11
N LYS A 222 -12.10 -5.58 6.69
CA LYS A 222 -11.23 -4.52 7.23
C LYS A 222 -10.38 -4.93 8.43
N THR A 223 -10.50 -6.18 8.89
CA THR A 223 -9.67 -6.72 9.97
C THR A 223 -8.95 -7.98 9.50
N ASN A 224 -8.77 -8.16 8.19
CA ASN A 224 -8.08 -9.32 7.64
C ASN A 224 -6.59 -9.31 8.04
N TRP A 225 -6.20 -10.30 8.84
CA TRP A 225 -4.84 -10.41 9.35
C TRP A 225 -3.78 -10.68 8.27
N ILE A 226 -4.17 -11.21 7.11
CA ILE A 226 -3.28 -11.39 5.95
C ILE A 226 -2.96 -10.02 5.33
N SER A 227 -4.00 -9.21 5.02
CA SER A 227 -3.83 -7.87 4.44
C SER A 227 -3.03 -6.95 5.37
N HIS A 228 -3.23 -7.07 6.68
CA HIS A 228 -2.51 -6.29 7.69
C HIS A 228 -1.30 -7.02 8.31
N GLY A 229 -0.83 -8.10 7.67
CA GLY A 229 0.24 -8.95 8.19
C GLY A 229 1.65 -8.40 7.99
N ARG A 230 1.83 -7.29 7.28
CA ARG A 230 3.16 -6.70 7.07
C ARG A 230 3.64 -5.95 8.32
N SER A 231 3.95 -6.70 9.38
CA SER A 231 4.25 -6.15 10.71
C SER A 231 5.74 -5.83 10.94
N ALA A 232 6.66 -6.49 10.23
CA ALA A 232 8.12 -6.30 10.37
C ALA A 232 8.68 -5.18 9.45
N ILE A 233 7.90 -4.14 9.20
CA ILE A 233 8.30 -2.99 8.38
C ILE A 233 8.43 -1.74 9.25
N VAL A 234 9.44 -0.90 8.96
CA VAL A 234 9.63 0.40 9.61
C VAL A 234 8.86 1.46 8.81
N ASN A 235 7.54 1.43 8.91
CA ASN A 235 6.66 2.42 8.28
C ASN A 235 5.30 2.48 8.99
N ALA A 236 4.43 3.41 8.61
CA ALA A 236 3.03 3.51 9.03
C ALA A 236 2.16 3.87 7.81
N PHE A 237 0.85 3.61 7.90
CA PHE A 237 -0.04 3.74 6.75
C PHE A 237 -1.45 4.19 7.16
N TYR A 238 -2.11 4.91 6.25
CA TYR A 238 -3.55 5.14 6.23
C TYR A 238 -4.15 4.53 4.97
N ASP A 239 -5.25 3.79 5.10
CA ASP A 239 -6.03 3.28 3.96
C ASP A 239 -7.38 4.02 3.90
N PRO A 240 -7.65 4.81 2.83
CA PRO A 240 -8.91 5.53 2.69
C PRO A 240 -10.11 4.60 2.43
N THR A 241 -9.92 3.45 1.79
CA THR A 241 -10.99 2.50 1.45
C THR A 241 -11.46 1.68 2.65
N GLU A 242 -10.58 1.51 3.64
CA GLU A 242 -10.94 0.91 4.91
C GLU A 242 -11.28 1.94 5.98
N ASN A 243 -10.84 3.19 5.80
CA ASN A 243 -10.72 4.20 6.84
C ASN A 243 -9.94 3.63 8.04
N SER A 244 -8.73 3.12 7.78
CA SER A 244 -7.91 2.44 8.78
C SER A 244 -6.52 3.09 8.89
N ILE A 245 -5.91 3.01 10.08
CA ILE A 245 -4.50 3.37 10.32
C ILE A 245 -3.75 2.13 10.78
N GLN A 246 -2.54 1.94 10.27
CA GLN A 246 -1.68 0.81 10.58
C GLN A 246 -0.33 1.27 11.12
N PHE A 247 0.04 0.75 12.30
CA PHE A 247 1.35 0.96 12.92
C PHE A 247 2.00 -0.41 13.18
N PRO A 248 2.67 -0.99 12.17
CA PRO A 248 3.45 -2.22 12.26
C PRO A 248 4.42 -2.21 13.45
N VAL A 249 4.69 -3.38 14.03
CA VAL A 249 5.65 -3.49 15.14
C VAL A 249 7.04 -2.97 14.77
N GLY A 250 7.44 -3.09 13.50
CA GLY A 250 8.73 -2.60 13.01
C GLY A 250 8.93 -1.09 13.18
N ILE A 251 7.90 -0.25 13.24
CA ILE A 251 8.07 1.18 13.53
C ILE A 251 8.10 1.50 15.04
N LEU A 252 7.62 0.60 15.89
CA LEU A 252 7.45 0.80 17.33
C LEU A 252 8.72 0.46 18.12
N GLN A 253 9.87 0.98 17.69
CA GLN A 253 11.17 0.68 18.30
C GLN A 253 12.18 1.84 18.24
N GLY A 254 13.26 1.68 19.00
CA GLY A 254 14.45 2.54 18.95
C GLY A 254 14.14 4.02 19.20
N HIS A 255 14.51 4.86 18.24
CA HIS A 255 14.36 6.31 18.37
C HIS A 255 12.90 6.76 18.16
N LEU A 256 12.09 5.94 17.49
CA LEU A 256 10.69 6.25 17.22
C LEU A 256 9.79 5.96 18.42
N PHE A 257 10.05 4.88 19.15
CA PHE A 257 9.32 4.53 20.36
C PHE A 257 10.17 3.75 21.37
N ALA A 258 10.05 4.11 22.65
CA ALA A 258 10.50 3.29 23.78
C ALA A 258 9.57 3.54 24.99
N GLN A 259 9.34 2.52 25.80
CA GLN A 259 8.43 2.62 26.95
C GLN A 259 9.06 3.36 28.14
N ASP A 260 10.38 3.23 28.31
CA ASP A 260 11.18 3.68 29.45
C ASP A 260 11.85 5.05 29.22
N ARG A 261 11.26 5.91 28.39
CA ARG A 261 11.76 7.27 28.12
C ARG A 261 10.72 8.36 28.37
N PRO A 262 11.13 9.63 28.53
CA PRO A 262 10.19 10.73 28.71
C PRO A 262 9.14 10.80 27.60
N LYS A 263 7.87 10.96 27.98
CA LYS A 263 6.74 10.90 27.05
C LYS A 263 6.86 11.88 25.88
N TYR A 264 7.43 13.07 26.09
CA TYR A 264 7.58 14.07 25.04
C TYR A 264 8.41 13.56 23.84
N LEU A 265 9.38 12.67 24.05
CA LEU A 265 10.14 12.04 22.97
C LEU A 265 9.25 11.12 22.13
N ASN A 266 8.37 10.35 22.77
CA ASN A 266 7.39 9.52 22.06
C ASN A 266 6.38 10.39 21.30
N TYR A 267 5.90 11.49 21.89
CA TYR A 267 4.98 12.39 21.18
C TYR A 267 5.65 13.09 19.99
N GLY A 268 6.92 13.50 20.11
CA GLY A 268 7.66 14.13 19.01
C GLY A 268 8.08 13.18 17.89
N ALA A 269 8.17 11.88 18.18
CA ALA A 269 8.50 10.86 17.20
C ALA A 269 7.25 10.08 16.75
N ILE A 270 6.93 8.95 17.38
CA ILE A 270 5.77 8.14 16.95
C ILE A 270 4.44 8.91 17.04
N GLY A 271 4.27 9.82 17.99
CA GLY A 271 3.05 10.64 18.10
C GLY A 271 2.86 11.59 16.91
N TYR A 272 3.94 12.12 16.34
CA TYR A 272 3.90 12.90 15.11
C TYR A 272 3.45 12.03 13.93
N ILE A 273 4.02 10.83 13.79
CA ILE A 273 3.66 9.87 12.74
C ILE A 273 2.19 9.43 12.89
N MET A 274 1.72 9.21 14.12
CA MET A 274 0.31 8.92 14.37
C MET A 274 -0.62 10.08 13.94
N GLY A 275 -0.18 11.31 14.16
CA GLY A 275 -0.89 12.50 13.67
C GLY A 275 -0.89 12.59 12.15
N HIS A 276 0.22 12.23 11.51
CA HIS A 276 0.37 12.15 10.05
C HIS A 276 -0.64 11.18 9.44
N GLU A 277 -0.67 9.91 9.89
CA GLU A 277 -1.61 8.91 9.36
C GLU A 277 -3.09 9.29 9.60
N ILE A 278 -3.42 9.89 10.74
CA ILE A 278 -4.78 10.38 10.98
C ILE A 278 -5.12 11.53 10.02
N THR A 279 -4.16 12.39 9.69
CA THR A 279 -4.35 13.52 8.78
C THR A 279 -4.55 13.06 7.35
N HIS A 280 -3.97 11.94 6.92
CA HIS A 280 -4.24 11.33 5.61
C HIS A 280 -5.74 11.05 5.39
N GLY A 281 -6.52 10.78 6.44
CA GLY A 281 -7.98 10.69 6.32
C GLY A 281 -8.70 11.98 5.90
N PHE A 282 -7.99 13.11 5.86
CA PHE A 282 -8.51 14.44 5.58
C PHE A 282 -7.60 15.26 4.63
N ASP A 283 -6.62 14.62 4.01
CA ASP A 283 -5.83 15.24 2.93
C ASP A 283 -6.64 15.32 1.63
N ASP A 284 -6.00 15.67 0.52
CA ASP A 284 -6.66 15.92 -0.75
C ASP A 284 -7.28 14.66 -1.36
N GLU A 285 -6.73 13.48 -1.06
CA GLU A 285 -7.28 12.17 -1.45
C GLU A 285 -8.25 11.63 -0.40
N GLY A 286 -7.80 11.51 0.85
CA GLY A 286 -8.57 10.89 1.92
C GLY A 286 -9.86 11.63 2.25
N ARG A 287 -9.92 12.97 2.10
CA ARG A 287 -11.18 13.72 2.28
C ARG A 287 -12.29 13.25 1.35
N GLN A 288 -11.96 12.64 0.21
CA GLN A 288 -12.94 12.20 -0.79
C GLN A 288 -13.65 10.91 -0.36
N PHE A 289 -13.20 10.27 0.72
CA PHE A 289 -13.76 9.04 1.25
C PHE A 289 -14.55 9.30 2.54
N ASP A 290 -15.73 8.72 2.67
CA ASP A 290 -16.56 8.79 3.87
C ASP A 290 -15.99 7.93 5.03
N LYS A 291 -16.72 7.86 6.14
CA LYS A 291 -16.33 7.05 7.31
C LYS A 291 -16.26 5.54 7.04
N ASN A 292 -16.94 5.07 6.00
CA ASN A 292 -16.98 3.68 5.59
C ASN A 292 -15.93 3.36 4.52
N GLY A 293 -15.20 4.38 4.03
CA GLY A 293 -14.22 4.25 2.96
C GLY A 293 -14.83 4.21 1.56
N ASN A 294 -16.04 4.76 1.39
CA ASN A 294 -16.64 4.94 0.07
C ASN A 294 -16.24 6.30 -0.50
N LEU A 295 -15.87 6.34 -1.78
CA LEU A 295 -15.67 7.60 -2.50
C LEU A 295 -17.00 8.37 -2.59
N PHE A 296 -17.12 9.46 -1.83
CA PHE A 296 -18.37 10.20 -1.66
C PHE A 296 -18.07 11.65 -1.26
N GLU A 297 -18.71 12.63 -1.90
CA GLU A 297 -18.56 14.04 -1.53
C GLU A 297 -19.43 14.36 -0.31
N TRP A 298 -18.82 14.38 0.87
CA TRP A 298 -19.49 14.67 2.15
C TRP A 298 -19.21 16.07 2.70
N TRP A 299 -18.42 16.89 1.99
CA TRP A 299 -18.11 18.26 2.41
C TRP A 299 -19.10 19.22 1.76
N GLU A 300 -19.48 20.25 2.51
CA GLU A 300 -20.21 21.37 1.91
C GLU A 300 -19.30 22.14 0.92
N PRO A 301 -19.84 22.66 -0.18
CA PRO A 301 -19.05 23.33 -1.22
C PRO A 301 -18.15 24.45 -0.71
N GLU A 302 -18.64 25.25 0.24
CA GLU A 302 -17.88 26.36 0.85
C GLU A 302 -16.66 25.85 1.65
N THR A 303 -16.82 24.77 2.41
CA THR A 303 -15.72 24.15 3.16
C THR A 303 -14.68 23.56 2.22
N LYS A 304 -15.13 22.92 1.13
CA LYS A 304 -14.25 22.39 0.08
C LYS A 304 -13.43 23.50 -0.58
N GLU A 305 -14.05 24.62 -0.94
CA GLU A 305 -13.34 25.77 -1.53
C GLU A 305 -12.28 26.33 -0.56
N LYS A 306 -12.66 26.56 0.71
CA LYS A 306 -11.75 27.05 1.75
C LYS A 306 -10.59 26.10 2.03
N TYR A 307 -10.78 24.80 1.83
CA TYR A 307 -9.73 23.81 1.92
C TYR A 307 -8.75 23.89 0.76
N LEU A 308 -9.25 23.95 -0.47
CA LEU A 308 -8.40 24.07 -1.66
C LEU A 308 -7.54 25.34 -1.59
N GLN A 309 -8.09 26.46 -1.12
CA GLN A 309 -7.34 27.69 -0.88
C GLN A 309 -6.20 27.50 0.15
N ARG A 310 -6.42 26.70 1.20
CA ARG A 310 -5.40 26.40 2.22
C ARG A 310 -4.35 25.43 1.72
N ALA A 311 -4.76 24.40 0.97
CA ALA A 311 -3.87 23.46 0.32
C ALA A 311 -2.94 24.18 -0.68
N GLN A 312 -3.45 25.17 -1.41
CA GLN A 312 -2.64 25.98 -2.32
C GLN A 312 -1.46 26.66 -1.62
N CYS A 313 -1.62 27.12 -0.38
CA CYS A 313 -0.50 27.70 0.39
C CYS A 313 0.65 26.69 0.60
N ILE A 314 0.33 25.41 0.80
CA ILE A 314 1.32 24.34 0.94
C ILE A 314 1.96 24.02 -0.41
N VAL A 315 1.17 23.97 -1.48
CA VAL A 315 1.67 23.83 -2.86
C VAL A 315 2.68 24.93 -3.17
N ASP A 316 2.32 26.20 -2.90
CA ASP A 316 3.17 27.36 -3.15
C ASP A 316 4.46 27.31 -2.31
N GLN A 317 4.34 26.94 -1.03
CA GLN A 317 5.48 26.81 -0.13
C GLN A 317 6.50 25.81 -0.66
N TYR A 318 6.07 24.58 -0.92
CA TYR A 318 7.00 23.51 -1.29
C TYR A 318 7.49 23.63 -2.73
N SER A 319 6.67 24.15 -3.65
CA SER A 319 7.07 24.46 -5.03
C SER A 319 8.19 25.51 -5.09
N ASN A 320 8.44 26.23 -4.00
CA ASN A 320 9.53 27.19 -3.91
C ASN A 320 10.85 26.57 -3.42
N TYR A 321 10.85 25.33 -2.91
CA TYR A 321 12.08 24.65 -2.51
C TYR A 321 12.84 24.15 -3.74
N THR A 322 14.17 24.34 -3.71
CA THR A 322 15.09 23.86 -4.75
C THR A 322 16.03 22.81 -4.15
N VAL A 323 16.07 21.63 -4.77
CA VAL A 323 17.02 20.58 -4.44
C VAL A 323 18.36 20.96 -5.07
N LYS A 324 19.32 21.38 -4.25
CA LYS A 324 20.58 22.01 -4.70
C LYS A 324 21.43 21.09 -5.56
N GLU A 325 21.39 19.79 -5.26
CA GLU A 325 22.20 18.74 -5.89
C GLU A 325 21.86 18.57 -7.37
N ILE A 326 20.60 18.81 -7.75
CA ILE A 326 20.10 18.65 -9.12
C ILE A 326 19.57 19.96 -9.72
N ASN A 327 19.58 21.05 -8.95
CA ASN A 327 19.08 22.38 -9.32
C ASN A 327 17.65 22.37 -9.89
N LEU A 328 16.80 21.49 -9.33
CA LEU A 328 15.38 21.39 -9.69
C LEU A 328 14.53 21.81 -8.50
N LYS A 329 13.41 22.47 -8.80
CA LYS A 329 12.36 22.75 -7.82
C LYS A 329 11.59 21.49 -7.53
N LEU A 330 11.09 21.37 -6.29
CA LEU A 330 10.07 20.35 -5.99
C LEU A 330 8.81 20.68 -6.80
N LEU A 331 8.24 19.66 -7.43
CA LEU A 331 6.93 19.75 -8.08
C LEU A 331 5.93 19.08 -7.13
N LEU A 332 4.95 19.85 -6.66
CA LEU A 332 3.82 19.38 -5.86
C LEU A 332 2.51 19.69 -6.59
#